data_AF-A0A7V2Y4F7-F1
#
_entry.id   AF-A0A7V2Y4F7-F1
#
_cell.length_a   1.000
_cell.length_b   1.000
_cell.length_c   1.000
_cell.angle_alpha   90.00
_cell.angle_beta   90.00
_cell.angle_gamma   90.00
#
_symmetry.space_group_name_H-M   'P 1'
#
loop_
_entity.id
_entity.type
_entity.pdbx_description
1 polymer ?
#
loop_
_entity_poly.entity_id
_entity_poly.type
_entity_poly.pdbx_seq_one_letter_code
_entity_poly.pdbx_strand_id
1 'polypeptide(L)'
;MPISALATKCRYCGEMVTRPMAEEIRRLSVSDLGGVEGSQPVLNESVVDALDAFRREELERAAAERQQREDEMSRSWFARKHPAEKNAPPKNDMPELDARNLELSEISLAPAYKTVHKRRERLWTKKLALAASFVAAVLLIWLGGGFVKAYIDSYLNRGAAQPEATVENPAIALLNQPGRTLDALQAAVDAVRQAPNNSDNRRVLDQAREQVLKEADALLTGNPWSLSQLDRASALLARAVEIDTKSVAIKDLKAAVDEEVYAYKMNVLSVDPASESATIRIVYPNRPEDRVIKKKDEIVNGRFKLKRVGERSVIFEDPKRKDAAGLPRTFSISLDGIVSVQ
;
A
#
# COMPACT_ATOMS: atom_id res chain seq x y z
N MET A 1 -17.38 6.48 48.49
CA MET A 1 -17.15 7.72 47.70
C MET A 1 -15.81 7.59 47.01
N PRO A 2 -15.71 7.70 45.68
CA PRO A 2 -14.44 7.59 44.98
C PRO A 2 -13.54 8.77 45.33
N ILE A 3 -12.32 8.48 45.81
CA ILE A 3 -11.30 9.48 46.10
C ILE A 3 -10.64 9.86 44.77
N SER A 4 -10.57 11.15 44.47
CA SER A 4 -9.89 11.65 43.26
C SER A 4 -8.42 11.24 43.28
N ALA A 5 -7.91 10.72 42.15
CA ALA A 5 -6.54 10.23 41.98
C ALA A 5 -5.45 11.32 42.19
N LEU A 6 -5.85 12.58 42.38
CA LEU A 6 -4.97 13.71 42.64
C LEU A 6 -4.98 14.19 44.10
N ALA A 7 -5.77 13.58 44.97
CA ALA A 7 -5.86 13.97 46.37
C ALA A 7 -4.63 13.50 47.17
N THR A 8 -3.85 14.44 47.70
CA THR A 8 -2.63 14.17 48.50
C THR A 8 -2.90 14.02 50.00
N LYS A 9 -4.13 14.29 50.46
CA LYS A 9 -4.56 14.12 51.86
C LYS A 9 -5.99 13.62 51.94
N CYS A 10 -6.26 12.72 52.89
CA CYS A 10 -7.62 12.29 53.20
C CYS A 10 -8.39 13.44 53.87
N ARG A 11 -9.57 13.77 53.35
CA ARG A 11 -10.41 14.86 53.88
C ARG A 11 -10.99 14.57 55.28
N TYR A 12 -11.05 13.30 55.69
CA TYR A 12 -11.69 12.88 56.95
C TYR A 12 -10.70 12.74 58.11
N CYS A 13 -9.51 12.18 57.88
CA CYS A 13 -8.51 11.95 58.94
C CYS A 13 -7.22 12.77 58.78
N GLY A 14 -7.02 13.47 57.66
CA GLY A 14 -5.83 14.30 57.42
C GLY A 14 -4.55 13.52 57.12
N GLU A 15 -4.62 12.19 57.07
CA GLU A 15 -3.49 11.31 56.80
C GLU A 15 -3.01 11.46 55.34
N MET A 16 -1.68 11.46 55.14
CA MET A 16 -1.09 11.57 53.82
C MET A 16 -1.24 10.25 53.09
N VAL A 17 -1.98 10.26 51.99
CA VAL A 17 -2.10 9.11 51.09
C VAL A 17 -0.92 9.17 50.14
N THR A 18 0.04 8.26 50.29
CA THR A 18 1.15 8.12 49.35
C THR A 18 0.60 7.77 47.97
N ARG A 19 1.14 8.41 46.92
CA ARG A 19 0.81 8.06 45.55
C ARG A 19 1.13 6.58 45.35
N PRO A 20 0.26 5.77 44.73
CA PRO A 20 0.63 4.41 44.36
C PRO A 20 1.89 4.50 43.51
N MET A 21 2.99 3.92 44.00
CA MET A 21 4.23 3.85 43.24
C MET A 21 3.94 3.13 41.93
N ALA A 22 4.56 3.59 40.85
CA ALA A 22 4.37 3.11 39.49
C ALA A 22 4.72 1.62 39.25
N GLU A 23 4.95 0.85 40.31
CA GLU A 23 5.22 -0.60 40.28
C GLU A 23 3.95 -1.46 40.20
N GLU A 24 2.74 -0.89 40.31
CA GLU A 24 1.48 -1.63 40.10
C GLU A 24 0.95 -1.61 38.66
N ILE A 25 1.63 -0.95 37.72
CA ILE A 25 1.47 -1.26 36.29
C ILE A 25 2.46 -2.37 35.92
N ARG A 26 2.46 -3.45 36.69
CA ARG A 26 2.98 -4.73 36.19
C ARG A 26 2.07 -5.12 35.04
N ARG A 27 2.63 -5.10 33.84
CA ARG A 27 2.00 -5.71 32.67
C ARG A 27 1.76 -7.17 33.04
N LEU A 28 0.52 -7.51 33.36
CA LEU A 28 0.09 -8.89 33.54
C LEU A 28 0.43 -9.63 32.25
N SER A 29 1.49 -10.45 32.28
CA SER A 29 1.78 -11.38 31.21
C SER A 29 0.78 -12.53 31.28
N VAL A 30 0.54 -13.20 30.15
CA VAL A 30 -0.38 -14.34 30.04
C VAL A 30 -0.07 -15.46 31.05
N SER A 31 1.15 -15.49 31.60
CA SER A 31 1.57 -16.35 32.71
C SER A 31 0.80 -16.12 34.02
N ASP A 32 0.40 -14.87 34.32
CA ASP A 32 -0.30 -14.52 35.58
C ASP A 32 -1.81 -14.81 35.52
N LEU A 33 -2.33 -15.15 34.34
CA LEU A 33 -3.73 -15.51 34.12
C LEU A 33 -3.99 -17.03 34.16
N GLY A 34 -3.05 -17.82 34.68
CA GLY A 34 -3.21 -19.27 34.82
C GLY A 34 -3.11 -20.05 33.50
N GLY A 35 -2.35 -19.53 32.53
CA GLY A 35 -2.00 -20.28 31.33
C GLY A 35 -1.09 -21.46 31.68
N VAL A 36 -1.47 -22.66 31.25
CA VAL A 36 -0.73 -23.91 31.48
C VAL A 36 0.69 -23.78 30.88
N GLU A 37 1.70 -23.66 31.73
CA GLU A 37 3.10 -23.77 31.33
C GLU A 37 3.37 -25.22 30.91
N GLY A 38 3.50 -25.48 29.61
CA GLY A 38 3.95 -26.81 29.16
C GLY A 38 3.74 -27.18 27.70
N SER A 39 2.86 -26.52 26.94
CA SER A 39 2.75 -26.80 25.51
C SER A 39 3.46 -25.73 24.69
N GLN A 40 4.70 -25.98 24.28
CA GLN A 40 5.14 -25.38 23.03
C GLN A 40 4.10 -25.77 21.97
N PRO A 41 3.52 -24.82 21.22
CA PRO A 41 2.59 -25.18 20.16
C PRO A 41 3.39 -25.94 19.11
N VAL A 42 3.35 -27.27 19.18
CA VAL A 42 3.75 -28.14 18.08
C VAL A 42 2.73 -27.85 16.99
N LEU A 43 3.09 -26.93 16.10
CA LEU A 43 2.33 -26.68 14.88
C LEU A 43 2.23 -28.03 14.17
N ASN A 44 1.00 -28.52 13.99
CA ASN A 44 0.76 -29.77 13.27
C ASN A 44 1.46 -29.70 11.90
N GLU A 45 2.34 -30.66 11.61
CA GLU A 45 3.12 -30.70 10.35
C GLU A 45 2.20 -30.61 9.12
N SER A 46 0.97 -31.12 9.21
CA SER A 46 -0.04 -31.02 8.16
C SER A 46 -0.46 -29.58 7.81
N VAL A 47 -0.42 -28.65 8.77
CA VAL A 47 -0.76 -27.24 8.53
C VAL A 47 0.41 -26.52 7.88
N VAL A 48 1.64 -26.89 8.23
CA VAL A 48 2.85 -26.35 7.60
C VAL A 48 2.94 -26.82 6.15
N ASP A 49 2.70 -28.10 5.88
CA ASP A 49 2.65 -28.66 4.54
C ASP A 49 1.53 -28.03 3.68
N ALA A 50 0.35 -27.80 4.26
CA ALA A 50 -0.75 -27.13 3.55
C ALA A 50 -0.40 -25.68 3.17
N LEU A 51 0.30 -24.95 4.06
CA LEU A 51 0.74 -23.59 3.79
C LEU A 51 1.85 -23.54 2.73
N ASP A 52 2.76 -24.49 2.73
CA ASP A 52 3.81 -24.57 1.72
C ASP A 52 3.27 -25.05 0.37
N ALA A 53 2.27 -25.95 0.35
CA ALA A 53 1.54 -26.31 -0.86
C ALA A 53 0.81 -25.09 -1.46
N PHE A 54 0.15 -24.28 -0.63
CA PHE A 54 -0.52 -23.06 -1.08
C PHE A 54 0.46 -22.03 -1.65
N ARG A 55 1.64 -21.86 -1.03
CA ARG A 55 2.69 -20.98 -1.57
C ARG A 55 3.22 -21.44 -2.93
N ARG A 56 3.37 -22.76 -3.13
CA ARG A 56 3.79 -23.32 -4.42
C ARG A 56 2.72 -23.10 -5.49
N GLU A 57 1.45 -23.31 -5.15
CA GLU A 57 0.34 -23.09 -6.08
C GLU A 57 0.22 -21.61 -6.52
N GLU A 58 0.40 -20.67 -5.59
CA GLU A 58 0.44 -19.22 -5.91
C GLU A 58 1.60 -18.87 -6.85
N LEU A 59 2.79 -19.43 -6.61
CA LEU A 59 3.95 -19.21 -7.48
C LEU A 59 3.76 -19.81 -8.87
N GLU A 60 3.15 -20.99 -8.97
CA GLU A 60 2.84 -21.65 -10.24
C GLU A 60 1.78 -20.87 -11.03
N ARG A 61 0.74 -20.36 -10.37
CA ARG A 61 -0.27 -19.49 -10.99
C ARG A 61 0.35 -18.19 -11.52
N ALA A 62 1.20 -17.55 -10.72
CA ALA A 62 1.91 -16.34 -11.14
C ALA A 62 2.87 -16.59 -12.33
N ALA A 63 3.51 -17.77 -12.39
CA ALA A 63 4.35 -18.16 -13.52
C ALA A 63 3.52 -18.44 -14.78
N ALA A 64 2.39 -19.13 -14.65
CA ALA A 64 1.47 -19.41 -15.75
C ALA A 64 0.87 -18.13 -16.35
N GLU A 65 0.49 -17.16 -15.51
CA GLU A 65 0.00 -15.85 -15.98
C GLU A 65 1.07 -15.06 -16.74
N ARG A 66 2.35 -15.17 -16.35
CA ARG A 66 3.46 -14.55 -17.08
C ARG A 66 3.67 -15.18 -18.45
N GLN A 67 3.66 -16.51 -18.54
CA GLN A 67 3.76 -17.23 -19.81
C GLN A 67 2.60 -16.90 -20.75
N GLN A 68 1.36 -16.83 -20.24
CA GLN A 68 0.20 -16.43 -21.05
C GLN A 68 0.34 -15.01 -21.61
N ARG A 69 0.84 -14.06 -20.82
CA ARG A 69 1.10 -12.69 -21.31
C ARG A 69 2.21 -12.63 -22.34
N GLU A 70 3.26 -13.44 -22.21
CA GLU A 70 4.34 -13.55 -23.20
C GLU A 70 3.84 -14.18 -24.52
N ASP A 71 2.98 -15.20 -24.44
CA ASP A 71 2.34 -15.83 -25.60
C ASP A 71 1.36 -14.89 -26.31
N GLU A 72 0.60 -14.09 -25.57
CA GLU A 72 -0.28 -13.06 -26.14
C GLU A 72 0.51 -11.92 -26.80
N MET A 73 1.60 -11.47 -26.16
CA MET A 73 2.48 -10.46 -26.73
C MET A 73 3.18 -10.95 -28.00
N SER A 74 3.69 -12.19 -28.02
CA SER A 74 4.32 -12.76 -29.21
C SER A 74 3.33 -12.94 -30.37
N ARG A 75 2.09 -13.36 -30.10
CA ARG A 75 1.02 -13.44 -31.13
C ARG A 75 0.61 -12.06 -31.67
N SER A 76 0.58 -11.04 -30.81
CA SER A 76 0.24 -9.67 -31.24
C SER A 76 1.33 -9.02 -32.11
N TRP A 77 2.59 -9.46 -31.97
CA TRP A 77 3.71 -8.92 -32.73
C TRP A 77 3.80 -9.46 -34.16
N PHE A 78 3.35 -10.71 -34.40
CA PHE A 78 3.26 -11.30 -35.74
C PHE A 78 2.01 -10.88 -36.54
N ALA A 79 1.04 -10.19 -35.94
CA ALA A 79 -0.22 -9.81 -36.59
C ALA A 79 -0.19 -8.46 -37.34
N ARG A 80 0.98 -7.81 -37.47
CA ARG A 80 1.06 -6.43 -38.02
C ARG A 80 2.14 -6.22 -39.09
N LYS A 81 2.09 -7.01 -40.17
CA LYS A 81 2.54 -6.63 -41.53
C LYS A 81 1.58 -7.31 -42.51
N HIS A 82 0.71 -6.58 -43.19
CA HIS A 82 1.01 -5.95 -44.48
C HIS A 82 0.04 -4.80 -44.78
N PRO A 83 0.47 -3.86 -45.64
CA PRO A 83 -0.37 -3.56 -46.79
C PRO A 83 0.39 -3.68 -48.13
N ALA A 84 -0.29 -4.35 -49.06
CA ALA A 84 -0.35 -4.19 -50.52
C ALA A 84 0.94 -4.03 -51.36
N GLU A 85 1.19 -4.98 -52.27
CA GLU A 85 1.26 -4.68 -53.72
C GLU A 85 1.12 -5.95 -54.61
N LYS A 86 0.76 -5.73 -55.87
CA LYS A 86 0.21 -6.68 -56.86
C LYS A 86 1.27 -7.57 -57.56
N ASN A 87 0.76 -8.70 -58.08
CA ASN A 87 1.23 -9.52 -59.21
C ASN A 87 2.33 -10.59 -59.00
N ALA A 88 1.92 -11.88 -58.95
CA ALA A 88 2.55 -13.04 -59.62
C ALA A 88 1.88 -14.37 -59.16
N PRO A 89 1.86 -15.45 -59.98
CA PRO A 89 1.02 -16.64 -59.73
C PRO A 89 1.62 -17.59 -58.68
N PRO A 90 0.81 -18.45 -58.04
CA PRO A 90 1.22 -19.21 -56.87
C PRO A 90 2.10 -20.41 -57.27
N LYS A 91 3.27 -20.49 -56.63
CA LYS A 91 4.01 -21.76 -56.46
C LYS A 91 3.46 -22.45 -55.22
N ASN A 92 3.09 -23.72 -55.40
CA ASN A 92 2.85 -24.68 -54.35
C ASN A 92 4.08 -24.79 -53.45
N ASP A 93 3.87 -24.64 -52.14
CA ASP A 93 4.68 -25.27 -51.09
C ASP A 93 3.78 -25.39 -49.85
N MET A 94 2.97 -26.46 -49.85
CA MET A 94 2.44 -27.02 -48.61
C MET A 94 3.43 -28.10 -48.16
N PRO A 95 3.76 -28.21 -46.86
CA PRO A 95 4.48 -29.35 -46.34
C PRO A 95 3.65 -30.62 -46.55
N GLU A 96 4.24 -31.62 -47.19
CA GLU A 96 3.62 -32.90 -47.51
C GLU A 96 3.08 -33.57 -46.24
N LEU A 97 1.79 -33.88 -46.25
CA LEU A 97 1.19 -34.76 -45.27
C LEU A 97 1.78 -36.17 -45.45
N ASP A 98 2.41 -36.65 -44.39
CA ASP A 98 2.97 -37.99 -44.26
C ASP A 98 1.93 -39.07 -44.65
N ALA A 99 2.33 -39.99 -45.54
CA ALA A 99 1.50 -41.04 -46.12
C ALA A 99 0.92 -42.05 -45.10
N ARG A 100 1.29 -41.93 -43.83
CA ARG A 100 0.92 -42.84 -42.74
C ARG A 100 -0.51 -42.65 -42.21
N ASN A 101 -1.18 -41.55 -42.55
CA ASN A 101 -2.53 -41.24 -42.06
C ASN A 101 -3.66 -41.51 -43.07
N LEU A 102 -3.32 -41.95 -44.29
CA LEU A 102 -4.32 -42.33 -45.32
C LEU A 102 -4.95 -43.71 -45.04
N GLU A 103 -4.24 -44.60 -44.35
CA GLU A 103 -4.69 -45.96 -44.05
C GLU A 103 -5.81 -46.04 -42.98
N LEU A 104 -6.12 -44.95 -42.27
CA LEU A 104 -7.24 -44.91 -41.31
C LEU A 104 -8.57 -44.47 -41.93
N SER A 105 -8.59 -44.06 -43.20
CA SER A 105 -9.82 -43.62 -43.89
C SER A 105 -10.47 -44.69 -44.78
N GLU A 106 -9.81 -45.85 -44.97
CA GLU A 106 -10.29 -46.94 -45.84
C GLU A 106 -10.82 -48.19 -45.10
N ILE A 107 -11.15 -48.10 -43.81
CA ILE A 107 -11.95 -49.15 -43.15
C ILE A 107 -13.42 -48.89 -43.42
N SER A 108 -13.83 -49.20 -44.65
CA SER A 108 -15.21 -49.53 -44.97
C SER A 108 -15.38 -51.04 -44.95
N LEU A 109 -16.37 -51.56 -44.20
CA LEU A 109 -17.43 -52.47 -44.67
C LEU A 109 -17.91 -53.42 -43.56
N ALA A 110 -19.17 -53.22 -43.14
CA ALA A 110 -20.11 -54.32 -43.07
C ALA A 110 -21.52 -53.79 -43.44
N PRO A 111 -22.22 -54.43 -44.39
CA PRO A 111 -23.54 -54.01 -44.81
C PRO A 111 -24.60 -54.59 -43.85
N ALA A 112 -25.28 -53.72 -43.10
CA ALA A 112 -26.50 -54.10 -42.41
C ALA A 112 -27.67 -54.02 -43.40
N TYR A 113 -28.14 -55.19 -43.83
CA TYR A 113 -29.40 -55.38 -44.52
C TYR A 113 -30.53 -54.72 -43.70
N LYS A 114 -31.18 -53.70 -44.28
CA LYS A 114 -32.49 -53.23 -43.80
C LYS A 114 -33.50 -53.48 -44.89
N THR A 115 -34.43 -54.37 -44.56
CA THR A 115 -35.64 -54.67 -45.32
C THR A 115 -36.43 -53.39 -45.57
N VAL A 116 -36.58 -53.06 -46.85
CA VAL A 116 -37.40 -51.94 -47.31
C VAL A 116 -38.86 -52.35 -47.22
N HIS A 117 -39.54 -51.97 -46.14
CA HIS A 117 -41.00 -51.86 -46.18
C HIS A 117 -41.35 -50.58 -46.95
N LYS A 118 -41.83 -50.75 -48.19
CA LYS A 118 -42.50 -49.69 -48.97
C LYS A 118 -43.75 -49.23 -48.22
N ARG A 119 -43.60 -48.28 -47.29
CA ARG A 119 -44.73 -47.57 -46.70
C ARG A 119 -45.17 -46.52 -47.71
N ARG A 120 -46.32 -46.77 -48.35
CA ARG A 120 -47.01 -45.87 -49.28
C ARG A 120 -47.12 -44.48 -48.64
N GLU A 121 -46.25 -43.57 -49.05
CA GLU A 121 -46.19 -42.21 -48.53
C GLU A 121 -47.44 -41.44 -48.99
N ARG A 122 -48.33 -41.14 -48.05
CA ARG A 122 -49.35 -40.10 -48.22
C ARG A 122 -48.63 -38.76 -48.29
N LEU A 123 -48.46 -38.22 -49.51
CA LEU A 123 -47.82 -36.94 -49.85
C LEU A 123 -48.23 -35.72 -49.01
N TRP A 124 -49.30 -35.80 -48.22
CA TRP A 124 -49.70 -34.77 -47.28
C TRP A 124 -48.84 -34.71 -46.01
N THR A 125 -48.25 -35.81 -45.54
CA THR A 125 -47.47 -35.79 -44.29
C THR A 125 -46.13 -35.08 -44.43
N LYS A 126 -45.52 -35.10 -45.63
CA LYS A 126 -44.29 -34.33 -45.93
C LYS A 126 -44.53 -32.82 -45.95
N LYS A 127 -45.70 -32.38 -46.47
CA LYS A 127 -46.09 -30.96 -46.46
C LYS A 127 -46.44 -30.46 -45.06
N LEU A 128 -47.09 -31.29 -44.25
CA LEU A 128 -47.40 -30.97 -42.85
C LEU A 128 -46.14 -30.92 -41.95
N ALA A 129 -45.18 -31.83 -42.17
CA ALA A 129 -43.92 -31.82 -41.43
C ALA A 129 -43.07 -30.58 -41.75
N LEU A 130 -43.03 -30.15 -43.03
CA LEU A 130 -42.35 -28.92 -43.44
C LEU A 130 -43.01 -27.67 -42.85
N ALA A 131 -44.35 -27.60 -42.84
CA ALA A 131 -45.07 -26.50 -42.23
C ALA A 131 -44.84 -26.45 -40.70
N ALA A 132 -44.87 -27.59 -40.01
CA ALA A 132 -44.62 -27.66 -38.57
C ALA A 132 -43.16 -27.27 -38.22
N SER A 133 -42.18 -27.68 -39.03
CA SER A 133 -40.78 -27.27 -38.90
C SER A 133 -40.61 -25.76 -39.03
N PHE A 134 -41.29 -25.14 -40.00
CA PHE A 134 -41.21 -23.70 -40.21
C PHE A 134 -41.83 -22.92 -39.03
N VAL A 135 -42.99 -23.36 -38.53
CA VAL A 135 -43.63 -22.75 -37.36
C VAL A 135 -42.76 -22.89 -36.12
N ALA A 136 -42.11 -24.04 -35.91
CA ALA A 136 -41.19 -24.25 -34.79
C ALA A 136 -39.95 -23.35 -34.89
N ALA A 137 -39.39 -23.16 -36.08
CA ALA A 137 -38.26 -22.25 -36.31
C ALA A 137 -38.65 -20.78 -36.03
N VAL A 138 -39.83 -20.35 -36.48
CA VAL A 138 -40.33 -18.99 -36.19
C VAL A 138 -40.58 -18.79 -34.69
N LEU A 139 -41.12 -19.79 -33.99
CA LEU A 139 -41.30 -19.75 -32.54
C LEU A 139 -39.96 -19.67 -31.79
N LEU A 140 -38.94 -20.42 -32.22
CA LEU A 140 -37.60 -20.35 -31.63
C LEU A 140 -36.92 -18.99 -31.88
N ILE A 141 -37.11 -18.39 -33.06
CA ILE A 141 -36.60 -17.04 -33.34
C ILE A 141 -37.36 -15.99 -32.52
N TRP A 142 -38.67 -16.15 -32.32
CA TRP A 142 -39.48 -15.21 -31.54
C TRP A 142 -39.17 -15.29 -30.03
N LEU A 143 -39.05 -16.50 -29.47
CA LEU A 143 -38.63 -16.71 -28.08
C LEU A 143 -37.15 -16.39 -27.84
N GLY A 144 -36.28 -16.72 -28.79
CA GLY A 144 -34.83 -16.45 -28.70
C GLY A 144 -34.43 -15.01 -29.04
N GLY A 145 -35.23 -14.30 -29.84
CA GLY A 145 -34.95 -12.94 -30.28
C GLY A 145 -34.90 -11.93 -29.13
N GLY A 146 -35.68 -12.14 -28.07
CA GLY A 146 -35.59 -11.35 -26.84
C GLY A 146 -34.23 -11.50 -26.14
N PHE A 147 -33.68 -12.72 -26.09
CA PHE A 147 -32.36 -13.00 -25.51
C PHE A 147 -31.22 -12.44 -26.36
N VAL A 148 -31.30 -12.57 -27.69
CA VAL A 148 -30.27 -12.02 -28.58
C VAL A 148 -30.26 -10.49 -28.53
N LYS A 149 -31.44 -9.85 -28.48
CA LYS A 149 -31.52 -8.39 -28.32
C LYS A 149 -30.95 -7.95 -26.98
N ALA A 150 -31.29 -8.60 -25.86
CA ALA A 150 -30.71 -8.27 -24.55
C ALA A 150 -29.19 -8.50 -24.51
N TYR A 151 -28.69 -9.54 -25.17
CA TYR A 151 -27.25 -9.81 -25.25
C TYR A 151 -26.51 -8.78 -26.12
N ILE A 152 -27.08 -8.40 -27.27
CA ILE A 152 -26.54 -7.35 -28.14
C ILE A 152 -26.61 -5.97 -27.48
N ASP A 153 -27.73 -5.64 -26.82
CA ASP A 153 -27.88 -4.41 -26.05
C ASP A 153 -26.86 -4.40 -24.89
N SER A 154 -26.58 -5.53 -24.25
CA SER A 154 -25.53 -5.60 -23.20
C SER A 154 -24.10 -5.46 -23.75
N TYR A 155 -23.86 -5.87 -25.01
CA TYR A 155 -22.56 -5.72 -25.67
C TYR A 155 -22.35 -4.32 -26.25
N LEU A 156 -23.39 -3.71 -26.81
CA LEU A 156 -23.36 -2.34 -27.31
C LEU A 156 -23.38 -1.32 -26.17
N ASN A 157 -24.17 -1.54 -25.12
CA ASN A 157 -24.20 -0.68 -23.94
C ASN A 157 -23.07 -0.97 -22.95
N ARG A 158 -22.23 -1.99 -23.17
CA ARG A 158 -20.95 -2.15 -22.45
C ARG A 158 -19.96 -1.03 -22.77
N GLY A 159 -20.11 -0.37 -23.92
CA GLY A 159 -19.33 0.82 -24.31
C GLY A 159 -20.01 2.15 -24.00
N ALA A 160 -21.32 2.14 -23.72
CA ALA A 160 -22.02 3.29 -23.18
C ALA A 160 -21.70 3.36 -21.68
N ALA A 161 -20.59 4.03 -21.36
CA ALA A 161 -20.24 4.40 -20.00
C ALA A 161 -21.52 4.80 -19.26
N GLN A 162 -21.89 4.06 -18.21
CA GLN A 162 -22.82 4.60 -17.22
C GLN A 162 -22.30 6.00 -16.92
N PRO A 163 -23.15 7.05 -16.95
CA PRO A 163 -22.70 8.39 -16.62
C PRO A 163 -21.99 8.27 -15.28
N GLU A 164 -20.66 8.40 -15.30
CA GLU A 164 -19.84 8.26 -14.10
C GLU A 164 -20.46 9.24 -13.13
N ALA A 165 -21.10 8.72 -12.08
CA ALA A 165 -21.66 9.56 -11.05
C ALA A 165 -20.51 10.48 -10.65
N THR A 166 -20.65 11.76 -10.95
CA THR A 166 -19.60 12.74 -10.75
C THR A 166 -19.53 12.92 -9.25
N VAL A 167 -18.81 12.01 -8.58
CA VAL A 167 -18.64 12.04 -7.13
C VAL A 167 -17.77 13.25 -6.88
N GLU A 168 -18.43 14.35 -6.52
CA GLU A 168 -17.77 15.60 -6.17
C GLU A 168 -16.85 15.34 -4.98
N ASN A 169 -15.56 15.62 -5.15
CA ASN A 169 -14.57 15.29 -4.13
C ASN A 169 -14.66 16.30 -2.97
N PRO A 170 -15.07 15.87 -1.76
CA PRO A 170 -15.24 16.78 -0.62
C PRO A 170 -13.92 17.40 -0.16
N ALA A 171 -12.77 16.85 -0.55
CA ALA A 171 -11.46 17.39 -0.23
C ALA A 171 -11.26 18.82 -0.76
N ILE A 172 -11.87 19.20 -1.89
CA ILE A 172 -11.73 20.54 -2.48
C ILE A 172 -12.18 21.62 -1.50
N ALA A 173 -13.28 21.39 -0.78
CA ALA A 173 -13.77 22.31 0.23
C ALA A 173 -12.87 22.40 1.47
N LEU A 174 -12.17 21.30 1.79
CA LEU A 174 -11.28 21.19 2.95
C LEU A 174 -9.89 21.78 2.69
N LEU A 175 -9.38 21.70 1.45
CA LEU A 175 -8.06 22.22 1.07
C LEU A 175 -7.92 23.73 1.32
N ASN A 176 -9.01 24.47 1.24
CA ASN A 176 -9.03 25.92 1.47
C ASN A 176 -9.13 26.30 2.96
N GLN A 177 -9.29 25.32 3.86
CA GLN A 177 -9.47 25.57 5.29
C GLN A 177 -8.15 25.38 6.05
N PRO A 178 -7.68 26.38 6.82
CA PRO A 178 -6.44 26.26 7.57
C PRO A 178 -6.55 25.16 8.65
N GLY A 179 -5.50 24.35 8.78
CA GLY A 179 -5.41 23.31 9.80
C GLY A 179 -6.21 22.03 9.52
N ARG A 180 -6.85 21.90 8.35
CA ARG A 180 -7.58 20.70 7.93
C ARG A 180 -6.87 19.89 6.84
N THR A 181 -5.56 20.05 6.73
CA THR A 181 -4.75 19.43 5.69
C THR A 181 -4.82 17.90 5.71
N LEU A 182 -4.83 17.28 6.90
CA LEU A 182 -4.97 15.83 7.03
C LEU A 182 -6.38 15.33 6.67
N ASP A 183 -7.41 16.08 7.07
CA ASP A 183 -8.81 15.74 6.74
C ASP A 183 -9.03 15.83 5.22
N ALA A 184 -8.44 16.83 4.58
CA ALA A 184 -8.45 16.98 3.13
C ALA A 184 -7.73 15.82 2.42
N LEU A 185 -6.57 15.38 2.94
CA LEU A 185 -5.86 14.21 2.42
C LEU A 185 -6.71 12.95 2.53
N GLN A 186 -7.31 12.71 3.71
CA GLN A 186 -8.16 11.54 3.95
C GLN A 186 -9.35 11.52 2.98
N ALA A 187 -10.07 12.63 2.88
CA ALA A 187 -11.19 12.78 1.96
C ALA A 187 -10.79 12.54 0.50
N ALA A 188 -9.61 13.00 0.08
CA ALA A 188 -9.12 12.81 -1.29
C ALA A 188 -8.74 11.33 -1.56
N VAL A 189 -8.10 10.65 -0.60
CA VAL A 189 -7.79 9.22 -0.70
C VAL A 189 -9.08 8.40 -0.81
N ASP A 190 -10.08 8.71 0.01
CA ASP A 190 -11.38 8.02 -0.01
C ASP A 190 -12.12 8.24 -1.33
N ALA A 191 -12.08 9.46 -1.89
CA ALA A 191 -12.68 9.75 -3.20
C ALA A 191 -12.00 8.96 -4.34
N VAL A 192 -10.67 8.84 -4.32
CA VAL A 192 -9.93 8.01 -5.30
C VAL A 192 -10.21 6.52 -5.09
N ARG A 193 -10.42 6.08 -3.85
CA ARG A 193 -10.80 4.68 -3.56
C ARG A 193 -12.19 4.34 -4.10
N GLN A 194 -13.14 5.26 -4.00
CA GLN A 194 -14.51 5.08 -4.50
C GLN A 194 -14.57 5.12 -6.04
N ALA A 195 -13.81 6.03 -6.67
CA ALA A 195 -13.75 6.16 -8.12
C ALA A 195 -12.30 6.16 -8.64
N PRO A 196 -11.65 4.99 -8.76
CA PRO A 196 -10.23 4.88 -9.10
C PRO A 196 -9.86 5.43 -10.48
N ASN A 197 -10.78 5.40 -11.44
CA ASN A 197 -10.55 5.81 -12.82
C ASN A 197 -10.78 7.31 -13.06
N ASN A 198 -11.32 8.04 -12.08
CA ASN A 198 -11.57 9.46 -12.21
C ASN A 198 -10.25 10.24 -12.08
N SER A 199 -9.85 10.92 -13.17
CA SER A 199 -8.62 11.72 -13.24
C SER A 199 -8.67 12.95 -12.34
N ASP A 200 -9.83 13.58 -12.16
CA ASP A 200 -9.98 14.76 -11.31
C ASP A 200 -9.81 14.42 -9.83
N ASN A 201 -10.31 13.26 -9.37
CA ASN A 201 -10.07 12.80 -8.00
C ASN A 201 -8.58 12.58 -7.72
N ARG A 202 -7.83 12.06 -8.70
CA ARG A 202 -6.37 11.90 -8.58
C ARG A 202 -5.67 13.25 -8.51
N ARG A 203 -6.09 14.23 -9.31
CA ARG A 203 -5.53 15.60 -9.25
C ARG A 203 -5.76 16.25 -7.88
N VAL A 204 -6.95 16.09 -7.30
CA VAL A 204 -7.25 16.61 -5.96
C VAL A 204 -6.41 15.89 -4.89
N LEU A 205 -6.19 14.59 -5.02
CA LEU A 205 -5.28 13.85 -4.14
C LEU A 205 -3.85 14.37 -4.24
N ASP A 206 -3.35 14.65 -5.44
CA ASP A 206 -2.01 15.22 -5.63
C ASP A 206 -1.90 16.63 -5.04
N GLN A 207 -2.94 17.46 -5.16
CA GLN A 207 -3.01 18.76 -4.47
C GLN A 207 -2.98 18.62 -2.94
N ALA A 208 -3.71 17.64 -2.39
CA ALA A 208 -3.71 17.39 -0.94
C ALA A 208 -2.35 16.92 -0.44
N ARG A 209 -1.66 16.05 -1.20
CA ARG A 209 -0.28 15.63 -0.91
C ARG A 209 0.66 16.83 -0.92
N GLU A 210 0.59 17.67 -1.95
CA GLU A 210 1.43 18.87 -2.05
C GLU A 210 1.21 19.82 -0.87
N GLN A 211 -0.04 19.99 -0.42
CA GLN A 211 -0.36 20.82 0.73
C GLN A 211 0.24 20.27 2.04
N VAL A 212 0.19 18.94 2.26
CA VAL A 212 0.85 18.30 3.41
C VAL A 212 2.36 18.56 3.39
N LEU A 213 2.99 18.39 2.21
CA LEU A 213 4.42 18.61 2.05
C LEU A 213 4.79 20.09 2.30
N LYS A 214 3.99 21.03 1.81
CA LYS A 214 4.19 22.47 2.06
C LYS A 214 4.04 22.82 3.54
N GLU A 215 3.04 22.27 4.23
CA GLU A 215 2.87 22.51 5.66
C GLU A 215 4.02 21.92 6.48
N ALA A 216 4.46 20.69 6.15
CA ALA A 216 5.64 20.09 6.77
C ALA A 216 6.90 20.92 6.52
N ASP A 217 7.13 21.37 5.29
CA ASP A 217 8.29 22.21 4.95
C ASP A 217 8.25 23.57 5.66
N ALA A 218 7.07 24.19 5.78
CA ALA A 218 6.88 25.42 6.54
C ALA A 218 7.23 25.25 8.04
N LEU A 219 6.90 24.09 8.63
CA LEU A 219 7.31 23.77 10.00
C LEU A 219 8.83 23.57 10.11
N LEU A 220 9.47 22.99 9.09
CA LEU A 220 10.91 22.74 9.09
C LEU A 220 11.74 24.00 8.81
N THR A 221 11.23 24.93 7.99
CA THR A 221 11.95 26.14 7.54
C THR A 221 11.52 27.42 8.26
N GLY A 222 10.49 27.35 9.11
CA GLY A 222 9.97 28.49 9.84
C GLY A 222 11.04 29.25 10.63
N ASN A 223 10.97 30.58 10.63
CA ASN A 223 11.80 31.47 11.44
C ASN A 223 10.91 32.27 12.41
N PRO A 224 11.05 32.11 13.75
CA PRO A 224 12.03 31.27 14.43
C PRO A 224 11.69 29.78 14.33
N TRP A 225 12.72 28.97 14.08
CA TRP A 225 12.61 27.52 14.15
C TRP A 225 12.49 27.07 15.61
N SER A 226 11.90 25.92 15.91
CA SER A 226 11.77 25.34 17.26
C SER A 226 11.77 23.81 17.19
N LEU A 227 12.29 23.14 18.23
CA LEU A 227 12.21 21.67 18.32
C LEU A 227 10.76 21.18 18.29
N SER A 228 9.83 21.93 18.89
CA SER A 228 8.42 21.60 18.85
C SER A 228 7.83 21.64 17.43
N GLN A 229 8.32 22.49 16.53
CA GLN A 229 7.92 22.45 15.12
C GLN A 229 8.43 21.18 14.42
N LEU A 230 9.64 20.70 14.75
CA LEU A 230 10.15 19.43 14.24
C LEU A 230 9.29 18.25 14.70
N ASP A 231 8.93 18.20 15.98
CA ASP A 231 8.03 17.18 16.52
C ASP A 231 6.66 17.24 15.84
N ARG A 232 6.11 18.44 15.62
CA ARG A 232 4.84 18.63 14.90
C ARG A 232 4.94 18.18 13.45
N ALA A 233 6.05 18.46 12.77
CA ALA A 233 6.28 18.00 11.39
C ALA A 233 6.36 16.48 11.33
N SER A 234 7.09 15.84 12.25
CA SER A 234 7.15 14.37 12.34
C SER A 234 5.78 13.76 12.59
N ALA A 235 4.99 14.33 13.52
CA ALA A 235 3.64 13.85 13.83
C ALA A 235 2.66 14.03 12.65
N LEU A 236 2.72 15.17 11.96
CA LEU A 236 1.92 15.44 10.75
C LEU A 236 2.23 14.39 9.66
N LEU A 237 3.51 14.17 9.38
CA LEU A 237 3.95 13.22 8.35
C LEU A 237 3.66 11.77 8.74
N ALA A 238 3.78 11.40 10.02
CA ALA A 238 3.41 10.07 10.51
C ALA A 238 1.93 9.76 10.20
N ARG A 239 1.02 10.68 10.54
CA ARG A 239 -0.41 10.54 10.22
C ARG A 239 -0.66 10.54 8.71
N ALA A 240 0.03 11.40 7.96
CA ALA A 240 -0.13 11.44 6.51
C ALA A 240 0.27 10.13 5.82
N VAL A 241 1.32 9.44 6.31
CA VAL A 241 1.73 8.12 5.81
C VAL A 241 0.71 7.03 6.15
N GLU A 242 0.08 7.10 7.33
CA GLU A 242 -1.01 6.18 7.70
C GLU A 242 -2.22 6.34 6.77
N ILE A 243 -2.57 7.58 6.43
CA ILE A 243 -3.68 7.91 5.52
C ILE A 243 -3.35 7.49 4.08
N ASP A 244 -2.18 7.91 3.56
CA ASP A 244 -1.74 7.63 2.21
C ASP A 244 -0.45 6.80 2.19
N THR A 245 -0.65 5.49 2.35
CA THR A 245 0.43 4.50 2.33
C THR A 245 1.12 4.36 0.97
N LYS A 246 0.59 4.95 -0.11
CA LYS A 246 1.17 4.83 -1.46
C LYS A 246 2.09 5.99 -1.82
N SER A 247 1.99 7.12 -1.13
CA SER A 247 2.82 8.28 -1.42
C SER A 247 4.27 8.04 -1.03
N VAL A 248 5.16 8.00 -2.04
CA VAL A 248 6.62 7.87 -1.83
C VAL A 248 7.18 9.18 -1.27
N ALA A 249 6.79 10.33 -1.82
CA ALA A 249 7.29 11.64 -1.41
C ALA A 249 7.04 11.94 0.09
N ILE A 250 5.86 11.58 0.61
CA ILE A 250 5.54 11.78 2.04
C ILE A 250 6.39 10.84 2.90
N LYS A 251 6.61 9.59 2.47
CA LYS A 251 7.47 8.64 3.20
C LYS A 251 8.93 9.08 3.23
N ASP A 252 9.46 9.55 2.10
CA ASP A 252 10.84 10.02 2.01
C ASP A 252 11.06 11.24 2.91
N LEU A 253 10.13 12.21 2.87
CA LEU A 253 10.19 13.37 3.76
C LEU A 253 10.04 12.95 5.22
N LYS A 254 9.14 12.00 5.54
CA LYS A 254 9.01 11.45 6.88
C LYS A 254 10.32 10.84 7.37
N ALA A 255 10.98 10.01 6.56
CA ALA A 255 12.24 9.37 6.92
C ALA A 255 13.31 10.43 7.22
N ALA A 256 13.43 11.46 6.37
CA ALA A 256 14.35 12.57 6.59
C ALA A 256 14.05 13.35 7.89
N VAL A 257 12.77 13.61 8.18
CA VAL A 257 12.35 14.30 9.42
C VAL A 257 12.60 13.43 10.65
N ASP A 258 12.36 12.12 10.57
CA ASP A 258 12.62 11.20 11.68
C ASP A 258 14.13 11.13 11.95
N GLU A 259 14.98 11.06 10.92
CA GLU A 259 16.44 11.15 11.09
C GLU A 259 16.85 12.45 11.79
N GLU A 260 16.23 13.59 11.45
CA GLU A 260 16.44 14.86 12.14
C GLU A 260 16.00 14.81 13.61
N VAL A 261 14.84 14.22 13.92
CA VAL A 261 14.36 14.03 15.31
C VAL A 261 15.34 13.18 16.10
N TYR A 262 15.82 12.06 15.53
CA TYR A 262 16.80 11.19 16.17
C TYR A 262 18.15 11.90 16.35
N ALA A 263 18.54 12.77 15.41
CA ALA A 263 19.75 13.56 15.54
C ALA A 263 19.73 14.45 16.81
N TYR A 264 18.57 14.94 17.26
CA TYR A 264 18.45 15.70 18.52
C TYR A 264 18.27 14.81 19.77
N LYS A 265 17.94 13.52 19.62
CA LYS A 265 17.79 12.56 20.73
C LYS A 265 19.12 11.92 21.11
N MET A 266 20.14 12.74 21.36
CA MET A 266 21.43 12.30 21.86
C MET A 266 21.44 12.26 23.38
N ASN A 267 22.08 11.25 23.96
CA ASN A 267 22.26 11.13 25.40
C ASN A 267 23.71 11.42 25.78
N VAL A 268 23.92 12.30 26.74
CA VAL A 268 25.25 12.52 27.32
C VAL A 268 25.45 11.47 28.42
N LEU A 269 26.41 10.57 28.24
CA LEU A 269 26.70 9.50 29.19
C LEU A 269 27.64 9.95 30.30
N SER A 270 28.67 10.70 29.94
CA SER A 270 29.66 11.21 30.88
C SER A 270 30.19 12.55 30.40
N VAL A 271 30.58 13.38 31.36
CA VAL A 271 31.16 14.69 31.12
C VAL A 271 32.44 14.80 31.94
N ASP A 272 33.53 15.25 31.30
CA ASP A 272 34.78 15.58 31.97
C ASP A 272 35.13 17.06 31.69
N PRO A 273 34.81 17.96 32.63
CA PRO A 273 35.13 19.38 32.51
C PRO A 273 36.64 19.66 32.45
N ALA A 274 37.47 18.81 33.06
CA ALA A 274 38.92 19.04 33.13
C ALA A 274 39.59 18.80 31.77
N SER A 275 39.13 17.79 31.02
CA SER A 275 39.61 17.51 29.67
C SER A 275 38.78 18.17 28.56
N GLU A 276 37.77 18.96 28.92
CA GLU A 276 36.76 19.54 28.02
C GLU A 276 36.18 18.48 27.06
N SER A 277 35.91 17.28 27.56
CA SER A 277 35.40 16.15 26.77
C SER A 277 34.10 15.58 27.30
N ALA A 278 33.29 15.01 26.40
CA ALA A 278 32.04 14.35 26.73
C ALA A 278 31.89 13.04 25.96
N THR A 279 31.32 12.03 26.61
CA THR A 279 30.92 10.78 25.97
C THR A 279 29.45 10.88 25.61
N ILE A 280 29.14 10.80 24.32
CA ILE A 280 27.80 10.96 23.78
C ILE A 280 27.36 9.64 23.17
N ARG A 281 26.13 9.22 23.48
CA ARG A 281 25.45 8.10 22.83
C ARG A 281 24.42 8.64 21.86
N ILE A 282 24.51 8.22 20.60
CA ILE A 282 23.51 8.50 19.59
C ILE A 282 22.69 7.23 19.38
N VAL A 283 21.37 7.36 19.50
CA VAL A 283 20.45 6.22 19.36
C VAL A 283 19.63 6.41 18.10
N TYR A 284 19.89 5.56 17.10
CA TYR A 284 19.03 5.43 15.92
C TYR A 284 18.30 4.08 15.99
N PRO A 285 17.03 3.99 15.56
CA PRO A 285 16.27 2.75 15.63
C PRO A 285 16.86 1.63 14.75
N ASN A 286 17.54 1.98 13.65
CA ASN A 286 18.03 1.04 12.64
C ASN A 286 19.55 1.04 12.49
N ARG A 287 20.30 1.63 13.43
CA ARG A 287 21.77 1.62 13.42
C ARG A 287 22.29 1.14 14.77
N PRO A 288 23.44 0.46 14.81
CA PRO A 288 24.07 0.12 16.09
C PRO A 288 24.31 1.39 16.92
N GLU A 289 24.26 1.25 18.25
CA GLU A 289 24.52 2.39 19.14
C GLU A 289 25.94 2.91 18.91
N ASP A 290 26.05 4.18 18.54
CA ASP A 290 27.34 4.87 18.43
C ASP A 290 27.65 5.60 19.73
N ARG A 291 28.73 5.17 20.39
CA ARG A 291 29.33 5.88 21.53
C ARG A 291 30.54 6.64 21.03
N VAL A 292 30.50 7.95 21.16
CA VAL A 292 31.54 8.83 20.64
C VAL A 292 32.05 9.73 21.75
N ILE A 293 33.35 9.71 21.99
CA ILE A 293 34.04 10.65 22.89
C ILE A 293 34.46 11.83 22.04
N LYS A 294 34.03 13.04 22.44
CA LYS A 294 34.28 14.27 21.69
C LYS A 294 34.83 15.35 22.59
N LYS A 295 35.82 16.07 22.08
CA LYS A 295 36.39 17.26 22.72
C LYS A 295 35.70 18.52 22.22
N LYS A 296 35.92 19.62 22.94
CA LYS A 296 35.50 20.96 22.52
C LYS A 296 35.88 21.26 21.07
N ASP A 297 34.96 21.94 20.38
CA ASP A 297 34.97 22.29 18.97
C ASP A 297 34.88 21.11 17.98
N GLU A 298 34.84 19.86 18.43
CA GLU A 298 34.64 18.71 17.56
C GLU A 298 33.18 18.54 17.13
N ILE A 299 33.00 17.92 15.96
CA ILE A 299 31.69 17.69 15.37
C ILE A 299 31.17 16.30 15.77
N VAL A 300 29.92 16.29 16.24
CA VAL A 300 29.11 15.12 16.55
C VAL A 300 28.15 14.88 15.39
N ASN A 301 28.05 13.62 14.95
CA ASN A 301 27.11 13.22 13.90
C ASN A 301 27.23 14.03 12.59
N GLY A 302 28.43 14.54 12.27
CA GLY A 302 28.68 15.36 11.08
C GLY A 302 27.99 16.74 11.08
N ARG A 303 27.33 17.15 12.18
CA ARG A 303 26.52 18.38 12.22
C ARG A 303 26.69 19.22 13.48
N PHE A 304 26.57 18.62 14.66
CA PHE A 304 26.51 19.37 15.90
C PHE A 304 27.91 19.67 16.41
N LYS A 305 28.24 20.95 16.54
CA LYS A 305 29.55 21.37 17.04
C LYS A 305 29.51 21.48 18.57
N LEU A 306 30.39 20.77 19.26
CA LEU A 306 30.51 20.85 20.71
C LEU A 306 31.14 22.19 21.13
N LYS A 307 30.38 23.08 21.77
CA LYS A 307 30.87 24.42 22.16
C LYS A 307 31.43 24.50 23.55
N ARG A 308 30.71 23.90 24.50
CA ARG A 308 31.06 23.99 25.92
C ARG A 308 30.67 22.70 26.63
N VAL A 309 31.58 22.26 27.49
CA VAL A 309 31.39 21.14 28.39
C VAL A 309 31.23 21.73 29.79
N GLY A 310 30.04 21.62 30.37
CA GLY A 310 29.74 22.05 31.74
C GLY A 310 29.88 20.90 32.74
N GLU A 311 29.50 21.10 34.00
CA GLU A 311 29.60 20.04 35.03
C GLU A 311 28.60 18.89 34.81
N ARG A 312 27.38 19.21 34.38
CA ARG A 312 26.28 18.26 34.18
C ARG A 312 25.60 18.37 32.83
N SER A 313 26.11 19.22 31.95
CA SER A 313 25.49 19.52 30.67
C SER A 313 26.52 19.86 29.62
N VAL A 314 26.11 19.71 28.37
CA VAL A 314 26.95 19.94 27.21
C VAL A 314 26.19 20.86 26.26
N ILE A 315 26.83 21.93 25.80
CA ILE A 315 26.25 22.90 24.87
C ILE A 315 26.75 22.61 23.46
N PHE A 316 25.81 22.45 22.54
CA PHE A 316 26.03 22.24 21.13
C PHE A 316 25.58 23.45 20.32
N GLU A 317 26.26 23.68 19.21
CA GLU A 317 25.85 24.59 18.13
C GLU A 317 25.40 23.76 16.93
N ASP A 318 24.25 24.11 16.36
CA ASP A 318 23.73 23.56 15.12
C ASP A 318 23.85 24.59 13.98
N PRO A 319 24.78 24.41 13.03
CA PRO A 319 24.98 25.34 11.93
C PRO A 319 23.86 25.29 10.89
N LYS A 320 23.04 24.22 10.87
CA LYS A 320 21.96 24.05 9.88
C LYS A 320 20.74 24.87 10.23
N ARG A 321 20.46 25.08 11.53
CA ARG A 321 19.27 25.79 12.00
C ARG A 321 19.65 27.16 12.54
N LYS A 322 18.89 28.16 12.14
CA LYS A 322 19.08 29.54 12.59
C LYS A 322 18.07 29.90 13.68
N ASP A 323 18.50 30.73 14.61
CA ASP A 323 17.63 31.37 15.58
C ASP A 323 16.90 32.59 14.98
N ALA A 324 16.11 33.29 15.80
CA ALA A 324 15.41 34.51 15.40
C ALA A 324 16.36 35.64 14.93
N ALA A 325 17.61 35.63 15.41
CA ALA A 325 18.64 36.60 15.04
C ALA A 325 19.44 36.18 13.79
N GLY A 326 19.16 35.00 13.21
CA GLY A 326 19.88 34.45 12.07
C GLY A 326 21.21 33.78 12.42
N LEU A 327 21.52 33.61 13.71
CA LEU A 327 22.72 32.95 14.21
C LEU A 327 22.50 31.43 14.29
N PRO A 328 23.58 30.62 14.21
CA PRO A 328 23.52 29.20 14.48
C PRO A 328 22.90 28.91 15.83
N ARG A 329 21.95 27.99 15.87
CA ARG A 329 21.21 27.71 17.09
C ARG A 329 22.07 26.98 18.10
N THR A 330 21.93 27.33 19.37
CA THR A 330 22.55 26.58 20.46
C THR A 330 21.51 25.82 21.28
N PHE A 331 21.90 24.64 21.74
CA PHE A 331 21.08 23.84 22.64
C PHE A 331 21.99 23.11 23.62
N SER A 332 21.48 22.85 24.81
CA SER A 332 22.19 22.11 25.83
C SER A 332 21.50 20.78 26.12
N ILE A 333 22.30 19.74 26.33
CA ILE A 333 21.84 18.43 26.76
C ILE A 333 22.40 18.17 28.16
N SER A 334 21.55 17.88 29.13
CA SER A 334 21.98 17.46 30.46
C SER A 334 22.31 15.98 30.51
N LEU A 335 23.09 15.56 31.51
CA LEU A 335 23.32 14.14 31.84
C LEU A 335 22.00 13.37 32.09
N ASP A 336 20.96 14.08 32.52
CA ASP A 336 19.63 13.53 32.76
C ASP A 336 18.82 13.37 31.45
N GLY A 337 19.43 13.67 30.29
CA GLY A 337 18.84 13.54 28.96
C GLY A 337 17.88 14.66 28.57
N ILE A 338 17.80 15.73 29.36
CA ILE A 338 16.93 16.87 29.06
C ILE A 338 17.62 17.76 28.04
N VAL A 339 16.97 17.92 26.88
CA VAL A 339 17.38 18.87 25.84
C VAL A 339 16.70 20.21 26.12
N SER A 340 17.49 21.26 26.33
CA SER A 340 16.99 22.63 26.46
C SER A 340 17.59 23.50 25.37
N VAL A 341 16.76 24.29 24.72
CA VAL A 341 17.16 25.16 23.63
C VAL A 341 17.38 26.55 24.19
N GLN A 342 18.52 27.17 23.86
CA GLN A 342 18.88 28.51 24.32
C GLN A 342 18.47 29.59 23.32
#